data_AF-A0A438HQ94-F1
#
_entry.id   AF-A0A438HQ94-F1
#
_cell.length_a   1.000
_cell.length_b   1.000
_cell.length_c   1.000
_cell.angle_alpha   90.00
_cell.angle_beta   90.00
_cell.angle_gamma   90.00
#
_symmetry.space_group_name_H-M   'P 1'
#
loop_
_entity.id
_entity.type
_entity.pdbx_description
1 polymer ?
#
loop_
_entity_poly.entity_id
_entity_poly.type
_entity_poly.pdbx_seq_one_letter_code
_entity_poly.pdbx_strand_id
1 'polypeptide(L)' 'MRPIRLPEPPGPSLGVPEIFEGGAYSVIRRAVIIGNGFPGSENQSIGLVRALGLADKQVLYNFN' A
#
# COMPACT_ATOMS: atom_id res chain seq x y z
N MET A 1 14.41 -14.45 9.80
CA MET A 1 13.39 -13.37 9.88
C MET A 1 12.23 -13.85 10.74
N ARG A 2 11.76 -13.06 11.71
CA ARG A 2 10.54 -13.38 12.46
C ARG A 2 9.32 -13.06 11.58
N PRO A 3 8.31 -13.95 11.48
CA PRO A 3 7.06 -13.64 10.79
C PRO A 3 6.36 -12.45 11.44
N ILE A 4 5.88 -11.50 10.63
CA ILE A 4 5.00 -10.43 11.09
C ILE A 4 3.64 -11.06 11.40
N ARG A 5 3.18 -10.98 12.65
CA ARG A 5 1.82 -11.35 13.02
C ARG A 5 0.92 -10.13 12.87
N LEU A 6 0.13 -10.11 11.81
CA LEU A 6 -0.92 -9.12 11.66
C LEU A 6 -2.09 -9.49 12.59
N PRO A 7 -2.75 -8.52 13.23
CA PRO A 7 -4.01 -8.77 13.92
C PRO A 7 -5.06 -9.28 12.93
N GLU A 8 -6.01 -10.06 13.44
CA GLU A 8 -7.13 -10.53 12.61
C GLU A 8 -7.87 -9.32 12.05
N PRO A 9 -8.09 -9.23 10.72
CA PRO A 9 -8.83 -8.10 10.17
C PRO A 9 -10.25 -8.10 10.74
N PRO A 10 -10.81 -6.93 11.08
CA PRO A 10 -12.19 -6.84 11.51
C PRO A 10 -13.09 -7.51 10.47
N GLY A 11 -14.05 -8.32 10.95
CA GLY A 11 -14.98 -9.07 10.10
C GLY A 11 -15.72 -8.14 9.12
N PRO A 12 -16.26 -8.67 8.00
CA PRO A 12 -16.86 -7.85 6.96
C PRO A 12 -17.99 -7.01 7.57
N SER A 13 -17.80 -5.70 7.65
CA SER A 13 -18.92 -4.78 7.89
C SER A 13 -19.79 -4.82 6.63
N LEU A 14 -21.10 -4.96 6.80
CA LEU A 14 -22.07 -4.86 5.69
C LEU A 14 -22.17 -3.43 5.11
N GLY A 15 -21.22 -2.55 5.46
CA GLY A 15 -21.17 -1.14 5.08
C GLY A 15 -19.95 -0.82 4.22
N VAL A 16 -19.93 0.40 3.69
CA VAL A 16 -18.80 0.95 2.92
C VAL A 16 -17.52 0.78 3.76
N PRO A 17 -16.44 0.16 3.23
CA PRO A 17 -15.20 0.00 3.98
C PRO A 17 -14.73 1.34 4.53
N GLU A 18 -14.26 1.40 5.77
CA GLU A 18 -13.90 2.64 6.49
C GLU A 18 -12.97 3.57 5.67
N ILE A 19 -12.10 2.98 4.85
CA ILE A 19 -11.24 3.67 3.87
C ILE A 19 -11.99 4.58 2.88
N PHE A 20 -13.27 4.33 2.64
CA PHE A 20 -14.15 5.09 1.76
C PHE A 20 -15.19 5.93 2.52
N GLU A 21 -15.23 5.85 3.86
CA GLU A 21 -16.19 6.60 4.69
C GLU A 21 -15.95 8.12 4.63
N GLY A 22 -14.71 8.55 4.34
CA GLY A 22 -14.36 9.96 4.09
C GLY A 22 -14.79 10.53 2.73
N GLY A 23 -15.43 9.73 1.87
CA GLY A 23 -15.84 10.11 0.52
C GLY A 23 -14.67 10.22 -0.48
N ALA A 24 -14.99 10.59 -1.73
CA ALA A 24 -14.05 10.68 -2.88
C ALA A 24 -12.91 11.71 -2.73
N TYR A 25 -12.77 12.34 -1.56
CA TYR A 25 -11.75 13.34 -1.22
C TYR A 25 -10.64 12.79 -0.32
N SER A 26 -10.52 11.46 -0.17
CA SER A 26 -9.42 10.85 0.58
C SER A 26 -8.09 11.06 -0.14
N VAL A 27 -7.28 12.01 0.33
CA VAL A 27 -5.92 12.23 -0.17
C VAL A 27 -5.02 11.10 0.36
N ILE A 28 -4.43 10.32 -0.54
CA ILE A 28 -3.42 9.31 -0.19
C ILE A 28 -2.16 10.06 0.26
N ARG A 29 -1.85 10.01 1.56
CA ARG A 29 -0.69 10.70 2.14
C ARG A 29 0.56 9.84 2.23
N ARG A 30 0.38 8.52 2.32
CA ARG A 30 1.44 7.51 2.52
C ARG A 30 0.99 6.20 1.88
N ALA A 31 1.93 5.49 1.27
CA ALA A 31 1.73 4.14 0.75
C ALA A 31 2.92 3.26 1.16
N VAL A 32 2.65 2.01 1.51
CA VAL A 32 3.68 0.99 1.75
C VAL A 32 3.44 -0.12 0.73
N ILE A 33 4.47 -0.43 -0.05
CA ILE A 33 4.41 -1.49 -1.06
C ILE A 33 5.33 -2.63 -0.59
N ILE A 34 4.79 -3.85 -0.60
CA ILE A 34 5.52 -5.07 -0.26
C ILE A 34 5.65 -5.89 -1.53
N GLY A 35 6.82 -5.84 -2.15
CA GLY A 35 7.13 -6.63 -3.35
C GLY A 35 7.38 -8.10 -3.03
N ASN A 36 7.14 -8.98 -4.00
CA ASN A 36 7.40 -10.42 -3.89
C ASN A 36 8.76 -10.84 -4.49
N GLY A 37 9.59 -9.87 -4.89
CA GLY A 37 10.90 -10.11 -5.53
C GLY A 37 10.83 -10.39 -7.04
N PHE A 38 9.65 -10.40 -7.67
CA PHE A 38 9.54 -10.55 -9.12
C PHE A 38 9.94 -9.24 -9.83
N PRO A 39 10.88 -9.23 -10.80
CA PRO A 39 11.37 -8.00 -11.42
C PRO A 39 10.28 -7.14 -12.06
N GLY A 40 9.25 -7.75 -12.66
CA GLY A 40 8.13 -7.01 -13.24
C GLY A 40 7.26 -6.30 -12.20
N SER A 41 7.24 -6.78 -10.95
CA SER A 41 6.45 -6.19 -9.86
C SER A 41 7.06 -4.88 -9.36
N GLU A 42 8.37 -4.70 -9.45
CA GLU A 42 9.07 -3.48 -9.02
C GLU A 42 8.68 -2.28 -9.89
N ASN A 43 8.77 -2.42 -11.22
CA ASN A 43 8.40 -1.36 -12.16
C ASN A 43 6.91 -0.98 -12.04
N GLN A 44 6.03 -1.95 -11.84
CA GLN A 44 4.61 -1.70 -11.62
C GLN A 44 4.36 -0.95 -10.30
N SER A 45 5.07 -1.34 -9.24
CA SER A 45 5.01 -0.67 -7.94
C SER A 45 5.43 0.79 -8.01
N ILE A 46 6.51 1.09 -8.75
CA ILE A 46 6.95 2.47 -9.00
C ILE A 46 5.89 3.26 -9.78
N GLY A 47 5.28 2.65 -10.79
CA GLY A 47 4.16 3.24 -11.55
C GLY A 47 2.97 3.58 -10.64
N LEU A 48 2.63 2.70 -9.71
CA LEU A 48 1.56 2.93 -8.74
C LEU A 48 1.88 4.10 -7.79
N VAL A 49 3.10 4.20 -7.24
CA VAL A 49 3.51 5.33 -6.37
C VAL A 49 3.31 6.67 -7.09
N ARG A 50 3.62 6.73 -8.39
CA ARG A 50 3.43 7.93 -9.21
C ARG A 50 1.94 8.24 -9.41
N ALA A 51 1.12 7.24 -9.72
CA ALA A 51 -0.33 7.40 -9.87
C ALA A 51 -1.00 7.89 -8.56
N LEU A 52 -0.43 7.54 -7.40
CA LEU A 52 -0.88 8.03 -6.09
C LEU A 52 -0.39 9.44 -5.75
N GLY A 53 0.42 10.10 -6.61
CA GLY A 53 0.97 11.43 -6.34
C GLY A 53 2.09 11.45 -5.28
N LEU A 54 2.77 10.31 -5.07
CA LEU A 54 3.80 10.15 -4.04
C LEU A 54 5.23 10.05 -4.61
N ALA A 55 5.43 10.43 -5.87
CA ALA A 55 6.68 10.25 -6.61
C ALA A 55 7.91 10.85 -5.90
N ASP A 56 7.77 12.03 -5.28
CA ASP A 56 8.87 12.76 -4.65
C ASP A 56 9.17 12.30 -3.21
N LYS A 57 8.41 11.33 -2.69
CA LYS A 57 8.45 10.89 -1.28
C LYS A 57 8.61 9.37 -1.14
N GLN A 58 9.35 8.73 -2.04
CA GLN A 58 9.60 7.29 -1.99
C GLN A 58 10.96 6.96 -1.36
N VAL A 59 10.97 5.94 -0.49
CA VAL A 59 12.17 5.29 0.03
C VAL A 59 12.08 3.81 -0.34
N LEU A 60 13.11 3.30 -1.00
CA LEU A 60 13.17 1.91 -1.45
C LEU A 60 14.03 1.10 -0.46
N TYR A 61 13.48 0.00 0.05
CA TYR A 61 14.18 -0.93 0.93
C TYR A 61 14.40 -2.24 0.19
N ASN A 62 15.67 -2.55 -0.10
CA ASN A 62 16.09 -3.82 -0.68
C ASN A 62 16.77 -4.66 0.40
N PHE A 63 16.31 -5.91 0.57
CA PHE A 63 17.01 -6.92 1.36
C PHE A 63 17.77 -7.81 0.38
N ASN A 64 19.08 -7.55 0.21
CA ASN A 64 20.02 -8.47 -0.42
C ASN A 64 20.65 -9.38 0.64
#